data_AF-A0AAV6H528-F1
#
_entry.id   AF-A0AAV6H528-F1
#
_cell.length_a   1.000
_cell.length_b   1.000
_cell.length_c   1.000
_cell.angle_alpha   90.00
_cell.angle_beta   90.00
_cell.angle_gamma   90.00
#
_symmetry.space_group_name_H-M   'P 1'
#
loop_
_entity.id
_entity.type
_entity.pdbx_description
1 polymer ?
#
loop_
_entity_poly.entity_id
_entity_poly.type
_entity_poly.pdbx_seq_one_letter_code
_entity_poly.pdbx_strand_id
1 'polypeptide(L)'
;MEQLGDARIDRQENSRQQRKAEIMDSIKRLYPGSVYGRLIDLCQPTQKKFQIAVTKVLGKNMDAIIVDSEKMGRDCIQYIKEQRGEPETFLPLDYLEVKPTDEKLCELRGAKLVIDVIRYDAHQEGSAVRLWQRAALDGTLFQKSGVISGGASDLKAMARRWDEKAVDKLKDKKEKLTEELKEKSKLESELANLGPRINDIKRIIQSREKDITELRDRMNLVEDEVLLEFCKEIGVRNIREFEEEKVKRQNEIAKKRLEFETQKTRLAIQLDYEKNQLKEDQEKVTMWEQTVKKDESEIERLKKEEHRHMKIIDETMAQLQDLKNQHLTKKSEVNDKNREMEEIRKKLGGANKELTQLQQEVTAIETKLE
;
A
#
# COMPACT_ATOMS: atom_id res chain seq x y z
N MET A 1 55.04 -58.68 20.96
CA MET A 1 53.76 -58.51 21.70
C MET A 1 53.28 -57.06 21.68
N GLU A 2 54.17 -56.05 21.67
CA GLU A 2 53.78 -54.62 21.53
C GLU A 2 53.06 -54.31 20.19
N GLN A 3 53.56 -54.79 19.04
CA GLN A 3 52.99 -54.46 17.72
C GLN A 3 51.56 -54.96 17.45
N LEU A 4 51.07 -55.98 18.19
CA LEU A 4 49.69 -56.47 18.09
C LEU A 4 48.74 -55.72 19.06
N GLY A 5 49.28 -55.13 20.13
CA GLY A 5 48.54 -54.25 21.02
C GLY A 5 48.21 -52.93 20.34
N ASP A 6 49.19 -52.34 19.66
CA ASP A 6 49.06 -51.05 18.96
C ASP A 6 47.99 -51.11 17.85
N ALA A 7 47.98 -52.14 17.01
CA ALA A 7 47.01 -52.27 15.91
C ALA A 7 45.55 -52.45 16.38
N ARG A 8 45.33 -53.04 17.58
CA ARG A 8 43.99 -53.20 18.16
C ARG A 8 43.50 -51.90 18.81
N ILE A 9 44.43 -51.16 19.41
CA ILE A 9 44.18 -49.83 19.99
C ILE A 9 43.82 -48.83 18.88
N ASP A 10 44.57 -48.82 17.78
CA ASP A 10 44.31 -47.94 16.62
C ASP A 10 42.92 -48.19 16.00
N ARG A 11 42.50 -49.46 15.88
CA ARG A 11 41.18 -49.82 15.33
C ARG A 11 40.02 -49.39 16.25
N GLN A 12 40.20 -49.53 17.56
CA GLN A 12 39.21 -49.12 18.55
C GLN A 12 39.12 -47.59 18.65
N GLU A 13 40.26 -46.90 18.55
CA GLU A 13 40.34 -45.43 18.52
C GLU A 13 39.70 -44.86 17.25
N ASN A 14 39.93 -45.48 16.09
CA ASN A 14 39.30 -45.07 14.83
C ASN A 14 37.77 -45.23 14.84
N SER A 15 37.25 -46.36 15.35
CA SER A 15 35.80 -46.57 15.48
C SER A 15 35.14 -45.56 16.44
N ARG A 16 35.86 -45.20 17.52
CA ARG A 16 35.44 -44.17 18.48
C ARG A 16 35.40 -42.78 17.82
N GLN A 17 36.41 -42.43 17.03
CA GLN A 17 36.45 -41.17 16.29
C GLN A 17 35.35 -41.08 15.22
N GLN A 18 35.08 -42.18 14.50
CA GLN A 18 34.01 -42.25 13.52
C GLN A 18 32.63 -42.03 14.15
N ARG A 19 32.34 -42.71 15.27
CA ARG A 19 31.08 -42.53 16.00
C ARG A 19 30.90 -41.10 16.51
N LYS A 20 31.99 -40.44 16.94
CA LYS A 20 31.99 -39.02 17.30
C LYS A 20 31.70 -38.10 16.12
N ALA A 21 32.20 -38.43 14.91
CA ALA A 21 31.89 -37.66 13.71
C ALA A 21 30.42 -37.81 13.30
N GLU A 22 29.87 -39.03 13.35
CA GLU A 22 28.46 -39.30 13.04
C GLU A 22 27.48 -38.56 13.96
N ILE A 23 27.77 -38.56 15.27
CA ILE A 23 27.00 -37.80 16.26
C ILE A 23 27.11 -36.30 15.99
N MET A 24 28.32 -35.80 15.69
CA MET A 24 28.56 -34.40 15.35
C MET A 24 27.76 -33.93 14.12
N ASP A 25 27.73 -34.76 13.08
CA ASP A 25 26.93 -34.48 11.88
C ASP A 25 25.43 -34.52 12.16
N SER A 26 25.00 -35.39 13.06
CA SER A 26 23.60 -35.52 13.47
C SER A 26 23.13 -34.29 14.26
N ILE A 27 23.90 -33.81 15.24
CA ILE A 27 23.55 -32.58 15.99
C ILE A 27 23.60 -31.34 15.10
N LYS A 28 24.53 -31.25 14.13
CA LYS A 28 24.55 -30.16 13.13
C LYS A 28 23.31 -30.16 12.23
N ARG A 29 22.81 -31.34 11.85
CA ARG A 29 21.57 -31.46 11.06
C ARG A 29 20.32 -31.15 11.88
N LEU A 30 20.30 -31.52 13.16
CA LEU A 30 19.17 -31.28 14.06
C LEU A 30 19.02 -29.81 14.45
N TYR A 31 20.14 -29.10 14.59
CA TYR A 31 20.17 -27.70 15.02
C TYR A 31 20.98 -26.83 14.03
N PRO A 32 20.48 -26.64 12.80
CA PRO A 32 21.17 -25.86 11.79
C PRO A 32 21.30 -24.40 12.23
N GLY A 33 22.51 -23.84 12.13
CA GLY A 33 22.81 -22.45 12.50
C GLY A 33 23.09 -22.20 13.99
N SER A 34 22.70 -23.12 14.88
CA SER A 34 22.98 -23.04 16.32
C SER A 34 24.19 -23.87 16.76
N VAL A 35 24.54 -24.93 16.01
CA VAL A 35 25.75 -25.73 16.23
C VAL A 35 26.75 -25.44 15.13
N TYR A 36 27.83 -24.73 15.47
CA TYR A 36 28.81 -24.26 14.49
C TYR A 36 29.79 -25.38 14.09
N GLY A 37 30.30 -26.13 15.07
CA GLY A 37 31.33 -27.14 14.82
C GLY A 37 32.35 -27.28 15.93
N ARG A 38 33.27 -28.24 15.79
CA ARG A 38 34.44 -28.29 16.65
C ARG A 38 35.41 -27.17 16.32
N LEU A 39 36.16 -26.70 17.30
CA LEU A 39 37.13 -25.63 17.11
C LEU A 39 38.16 -25.96 16.01
N ILE A 40 38.63 -27.22 15.97
CA ILE A 40 39.53 -27.70 14.92
C ILE A 40 38.93 -27.58 13.51
N ASP A 41 37.61 -27.65 13.36
CA ASP A 41 36.94 -27.54 12.06
C ASP A 41 36.76 -26.07 11.62
N LEU A 42 36.62 -25.17 12.59
CA LEU A 42 36.26 -23.77 12.39
C LEU A 42 37.47 -22.83 12.22
N CYS A 43 38.66 -23.26 12.64
CA CYS A 43 39.88 -22.46 12.49
C CYS A 43 41.03 -23.22 11.84
N GLN A 44 42.12 -22.52 11.54
CA GLN A 44 43.36 -23.06 11.00
C GLN A 44 44.53 -22.13 11.35
N PRO A 45 45.68 -22.65 11.80
CA PRO A 45 46.89 -21.85 11.91
C PRO A 45 47.30 -21.24 10.57
N THR A 46 47.63 -19.96 10.57
CA THR A 46 48.02 -19.19 9.37
C THR A 46 49.29 -19.72 8.70
N GLN A 47 50.23 -20.28 9.47
CA GLN A 47 51.48 -20.84 8.98
C GLN A 47 51.77 -22.16 9.71
N LYS A 48 52.38 -23.12 8.99
CA LYS A 48 52.70 -24.46 9.53
C LYS A 48 53.55 -24.41 10.81
N LYS A 49 54.49 -23.48 10.88
CA LYS A 49 55.36 -23.28 12.06
C LYS A 49 54.61 -22.98 13.36
N PHE A 50 53.39 -22.46 13.28
CA PHE A 50 52.56 -22.14 14.45
C PHE A 50 51.62 -23.29 14.86
N GLN A 51 51.51 -24.36 14.08
CA GLN A 51 50.57 -25.46 14.37
C GLN A 51 50.81 -26.07 15.76
N ILE A 52 52.06 -26.34 16.13
CA ILE A 52 52.40 -26.94 17.43
C ILE A 52 52.06 -25.98 18.57
N ALA A 53 52.37 -24.69 18.40
CA ALA A 53 52.08 -23.66 19.40
C ALA A 53 50.56 -23.49 19.60
N VAL A 54 49.79 -23.40 18.50
CA VAL A 54 48.33 -23.32 18.54
C VAL A 54 47.72 -24.58 19.16
N THR A 55 48.21 -25.76 18.76
CA THR A 55 47.78 -27.06 19.31
C THR A 55 47.99 -27.12 20.82
N LYS A 56 49.14 -26.61 21.31
CA LYS A 56 49.43 -26.56 22.74
C LYS A 56 48.50 -25.61 23.50
N VAL A 57 48.19 -24.45 22.93
CA VAL A 57 47.33 -23.43 23.54
C VAL A 57 45.88 -23.88 23.58
N LEU A 58 45.37 -24.43 22.48
CA LEU A 58 44.00 -24.92 22.42
C LEU A 58 43.83 -26.22 23.22
N GLY A 59 44.82 -27.10 23.20
CA GLY A 59 44.82 -28.35 23.96
C GLY A 59 43.52 -29.14 23.78
N LYS A 60 42.83 -29.43 24.89
CA LYS A 60 41.55 -30.17 24.87
C LYS A 60 40.42 -29.41 24.18
N ASN A 61 40.52 -28.08 24.08
CA ASN A 61 39.51 -27.26 23.41
C ASN A 61 39.57 -27.37 21.88
N MET A 62 40.58 -28.03 21.30
CA MET A 62 40.59 -28.34 19.87
C MET A 62 39.37 -29.15 19.44
N ASP A 63 38.92 -30.07 20.31
CA ASP A 63 37.77 -30.95 20.06
C ASP A 63 36.46 -30.41 20.63
N ALA A 64 36.48 -29.23 21.24
CA ALA A 64 35.29 -28.66 21.85
C ALA A 64 34.35 -28.06 20.79
N ILE A 65 33.05 -28.29 21.00
CA ILE A 65 31.98 -27.91 20.08
C ILE A 65 31.47 -26.51 20.43
N ILE A 66 31.50 -25.61 19.47
CA ILE A 66 30.99 -24.25 19.59
C ILE A 66 29.50 -24.24 19.26
N VAL A 67 28.70 -23.66 20.18
CA VAL A 67 27.25 -23.53 20.06
C VAL A 67 26.82 -22.09 20.36
N ASP A 68 25.66 -21.70 19.83
CA ASP A 68 25.12 -20.34 19.99
C ASP A 68 24.83 -19.97 21.45
N SER A 69 24.25 -20.89 22.21
CA SER A 69 23.66 -20.63 23.51
C SER A 69 23.85 -21.74 24.53
N GLU A 70 23.78 -21.39 25.82
CA GLU A 70 23.93 -22.35 26.92
C GLU A 70 22.82 -23.41 26.89
N LYS A 71 21.62 -22.97 26.49
CA LYS A 71 20.48 -23.85 26.25
C LYS A 71 20.81 -24.91 25.19
N MET A 72 21.35 -24.49 24.04
CA MET A 72 21.70 -25.44 22.99
C MET A 72 22.83 -26.38 23.38
N GLY A 73 23.79 -25.91 24.18
CA GLY A 73 24.79 -26.79 24.79
C GLY A 73 24.15 -27.90 25.63
N ARG A 74 23.18 -27.57 26.48
CA ARG A 74 22.45 -28.56 27.30
C ARG A 74 21.66 -29.54 26.46
N ASP A 75 20.95 -29.07 25.43
CA ASP A 75 20.16 -29.91 24.53
C ASP A 75 21.06 -30.88 23.75
N CYS A 76 22.22 -30.42 23.27
CA CYS A 76 23.21 -31.30 22.62
C CYS A 76 23.80 -32.34 23.59
N ILE A 77 24.10 -31.97 24.84
CA ILE A 77 24.57 -32.92 25.87
C ILE A 77 23.51 -33.99 26.13
N GLN A 78 22.24 -33.60 26.23
CA GLN A 78 21.14 -34.52 26.43
C GLN A 78 21.02 -35.51 25.25
N TYR A 79 21.08 -35.00 24.02
CA TYR A 79 21.08 -35.82 22.81
C TYR A 79 22.24 -36.83 22.79
N ILE A 80 23.46 -36.39 23.11
CA ILE A 80 24.64 -37.28 23.16
C ILE A 80 24.44 -38.39 24.20
N LYS A 81 23.87 -38.08 25.38
CA LYS A 81 23.57 -39.09 26.40
C LYS A 81 22.56 -40.12 25.91
N GLU A 82 21.51 -39.69 25.22
CA GLU A 82 20.48 -40.57 24.65
C GLU A 82 21.05 -41.50 23.59
N GLN A 83 21.95 -40.99 22.73
CA GLN A 83 22.67 -41.79 21.72
C GLN A 83 23.79 -42.66 22.31
N ARG A 84 23.95 -42.67 23.65
CA ARG A 84 25.05 -43.32 24.39
C ARG A 84 26.42 -42.96 23.78
N GLY A 85 26.56 -41.71 23.36
CA GLY A 85 27.79 -41.14 22.86
C GLY A 85 28.74 -40.78 24.00
N GLU A 86 29.97 -40.44 23.65
CA GLU A 86 30.95 -40.01 24.64
C GLU A 86 30.75 -38.54 25.02
N PRO A 87 31.06 -38.16 26.27
CA PRO A 87 31.01 -36.76 26.67
C PRO A 87 31.92 -35.88 25.81
N GLU A 88 31.35 -34.82 25.23
CA GLU A 88 32.08 -33.75 24.54
C GLU A 88 31.94 -32.43 25.28
N THR A 89 32.93 -31.55 25.12
CA THR A 89 32.94 -30.22 25.73
C THR A 89 32.20 -29.25 24.81
N PHE A 90 31.20 -28.55 25.35
CA PHE A 90 30.46 -27.52 24.64
C PHE A 90 30.86 -26.13 25.10
N LEU A 91 30.94 -25.20 24.17
CA LEU A 91 31.34 -23.82 24.41
C LEU A 91 30.24 -22.88 23.90
N PRO A 92 29.27 -22.54 24.76
CA PRO A 92 28.22 -21.59 24.45
C PRO A 92 28.75 -20.17 24.30
N LEU A 93 28.34 -19.48 23.24
CA LEU A 93 28.84 -18.14 22.95
C LEU A 93 28.18 -17.05 23.82
N ASP A 94 26.93 -17.24 24.22
CA ASP A 94 26.18 -16.31 25.07
C ASP A 94 26.64 -16.30 26.54
N TYR A 95 27.23 -17.39 27.00
CA TYR A 95 27.59 -17.62 28.40
C TYR A 95 29.11 -17.55 28.66
N LEU A 96 29.92 -17.46 27.61
CA LEU A 96 31.37 -17.46 27.77
C LEU A 96 31.84 -16.13 28.35
N GLU A 97 32.29 -16.14 29.61
CA GLU A 97 32.94 -14.98 30.22
C GLU A 97 34.38 -14.86 29.74
N VAL A 98 34.67 -13.74 29.10
CA VAL A 98 35.97 -13.55 28.48
C VAL A 98 36.57 -12.20 28.80
N LYS A 99 37.82 -12.21 29.25
CA LYS A 99 38.60 -10.99 29.49
C LYS A 99 39.04 -10.38 28.16
N PRO A 100 38.89 -9.06 27.95
CA PRO A 100 39.44 -8.38 26.80
C PRO A 100 40.94 -8.65 26.64
N THR A 101 41.37 -8.90 25.40
CA THR A 101 42.78 -9.02 25.02
C THR A 101 43.51 -7.74 25.39
N ASP A 102 44.64 -7.86 26.09
CA ASP A 102 45.49 -6.70 26.39
C ASP A 102 46.25 -6.29 25.13
N GLU A 103 45.83 -5.17 24.54
CA GLU A 103 46.41 -4.62 23.30
C GLU A 103 47.90 -4.27 23.46
N LYS A 104 48.38 -4.02 24.67
CA LYS A 104 49.80 -3.75 24.95
C LYS A 104 50.69 -4.97 24.72
N LEU A 105 50.12 -6.18 24.77
CA LEU A 105 50.84 -7.43 24.47
C LEU A 105 51.11 -7.59 22.97
N CYS A 106 50.44 -6.81 22.10
CA CYS A 106 50.73 -6.77 20.67
C CYS A 106 52.06 -6.05 20.35
N GLU A 107 52.54 -5.18 21.23
CA GLU A 107 53.74 -4.35 21.02
C GLU A 107 55.04 -5.04 21.47
N LEU A 108 54.96 -6.26 22.02
CA LEU A 108 56.12 -7.01 22.48
C LEU A 108 57.00 -7.47 21.31
N ARG A 109 58.23 -6.93 21.25
CA ARG A 109 59.21 -7.34 20.22
C ARG A 109 59.60 -8.82 20.39
N GLY A 110 59.38 -9.60 19.33
CA GLY A 110 59.78 -11.02 19.27
C GLY A 110 58.66 -12.02 19.59
N ALA A 111 57.46 -11.57 19.95
CA ALA A 111 56.29 -12.42 20.20
C ALA A 111 55.07 -11.94 19.37
N LYS A 112 54.10 -12.83 19.19
CA LYS A 112 52.80 -12.52 18.59
C LYS A 112 51.72 -13.19 19.42
N LEU A 113 50.54 -12.58 19.48
CA LEU A 113 49.40 -13.24 20.12
C LEU A 113 48.97 -14.47 19.32
N VAL A 114 48.62 -15.53 20.03
CA VAL A 114 48.22 -16.81 19.43
C VAL A 114 46.96 -16.65 18.57
N ILE A 115 46.09 -15.74 18.96
CA ILE A 115 44.91 -15.37 18.19
C ILE A 115 45.22 -14.82 16.80
N ASP A 116 46.26 -13.99 16.66
CA ASP A 116 46.62 -13.35 15.39
C ASP A 116 47.22 -14.33 14.39
N VAL A 117 47.66 -15.50 14.87
CA VAL A 117 48.19 -16.58 14.05
C VAL A 117 47.16 -17.66 13.73
N ILE A 118 45.90 -17.51 14.14
CA ILE A 118 44.79 -18.40 13.83
C ILE A 118 43.82 -17.70 12.86
N ARG A 119 43.49 -18.35 11.75
CA ARG A 119 42.47 -17.93 10.79
C ARG A 119 41.18 -18.71 11.05
N TYR A 120 40.04 -18.03 11.07
CA TYR A 120 38.73 -18.66 11.18
C TYR A 120 38.04 -18.70 9.81
N ASP A 121 37.31 -19.78 9.50
CA ASP A 121 36.55 -19.88 8.25
C ASP A 121 35.35 -18.91 8.30
N ALA A 122 35.31 -17.97 7.34
CA ALA A 122 34.45 -16.78 7.35
C ALA A 122 32.97 -17.02 6.95
N HIS A 123 32.52 -18.28 6.92
CA HIS A 123 31.20 -18.65 6.36
C HIS A 123 30.07 -18.75 7.40
N GLN A 124 30.33 -18.39 8.66
CA GLN A 124 29.34 -18.34 9.75
C GLN A 124 29.38 -16.93 10.36
N GLU A 125 28.28 -16.20 10.28
CA GLU A 125 28.18 -14.76 10.49
C GLU A 125 28.59 -14.26 11.90
N GLY A 126 29.29 -13.12 11.92
CA GLY A 126 28.83 -11.94 12.69
C GLY A 126 29.35 -11.72 14.10
N SER A 127 29.19 -12.67 15.03
CA SER A 127 29.36 -12.42 16.48
C SER A 127 30.08 -13.54 17.23
N ALA A 128 29.89 -14.79 16.82
CA ALA A 128 30.49 -15.99 17.41
C ALA A 128 32.03 -16.00 17.37
N VAL A 129 32.61 -15.66 16.22
CA VAL A 129 34.06 -15.63 16.00
C VAL A 129 34.72 -14.53 16.83
N ARG A 130 34.01 -13.42 17.09
CA ARG A 130 34.51 -12.29 17.90
C ARG A 130 34.60 -12.60 19.40
N LEU A 131 33.70 -13.45 19.91
CA LEU A 131 33.73 -13.93 21.30
C LEU A 131 34.85 -14.95 21.54
N TRP A 132 35.10 -15.86 20.59
CA TRP A 132 36.27 -16.76 20.66
C TRP A 132 37.61 -16.08 20.33
N GLN A 133 37.58 -15.01 19.53
CA GLN A 133 38.69 -14.04 19.43
C GLN A 133 39.00 -13.34 20.77
N ARG A 134 38.23 -13.58 21.82
CA ARG A 134 38.55 -13.10 23.15
C ARG A 134 38.95 -14.28 24.06
N ALA A 135 38.33 -15.46 23.87
CA ALA A 135 38.34 -16.56 24.84
C ALA A 135 39.54 -17.50 24.80
N ALA A 136 40.21 -17.60 23.64
CA ALA A 136 41.33 -18.51 23.46
C ALA A 136 42.66 -18.00 24.08
N LEU A 137 42.62 -16.97 24.94
CA LEU A 137 43.79 -16.39 25.59
C LEU A 137 43.96 -16.90 27.04
N ASP A 138 44.26 -18.18 27.14
CA ASP A 138 45.20 -18.71 28.14
C ASP A 138 46.28 -19.45 27.34
N GLY A 139 47.29 -18.71 26.91
CA GLY A 139 48.48 -19.26 26.27
C GLY A 139 49.59 -18.22 26.35
N THR A 140 50.61 -18.40 27.19
CA THR A 140 51.67 -19.38 26.98
C THR A 140 52.18 -19.92 28.32
N LEU A 141 52.65 -21.17 28.29
CA LEU A 141 53.18 -21.99 29.39
C LEU A 141 54.49 -21.45 30.00
N PHE A 142 54.40 -20.31 30.65
CA PHE A 142 54.76 -20.20 32.06
C PHE A 142 53.43 -19.89 32.71
N GLN A 143 52.80 -20.89 33.33
CA GLN A 143 51.59 -20.58 34.08
C GLN A 143 51.95 -19.47 35.07
N LYS A 144 51.03 -18.53 35.37
CA LYS A 144 51.29 -17.54 36.43
C LYS A 144 51.67 -18.20 37.77
N SER A 145 51.37 -19.50 37.92
CA SER A 145 51.77 -20.40 39.00
C SER A 145 53.20 -20.97 38.90
N GLY A 146 53.93 -20.74 37.82
CA GLY A 146 55.30 -21.22 37.60
C GLY A 146 55.43 -22.65 37.05
N VAL A 147 54.33 -23.36 36.76
CA VAL A 147 54.37 -24.75 36.27
C VAL A 147 54.79 -24.82 34.80
N ILE A 148 55.74 -25.71 34.50
CA ILE A 148 56.23 -26.02 33.14
C ILE A 148 55.72 -27.42 32.76
N SER A 149 54.91 -27.52 31.70
CA SER A 149 54.41 -28.81 31.16
C SER A 149 55.08 -29.21 29.83
N GLY A 150 55.90 -30.27 29.85
CA GLY A 150 56.58 -30.81 28.68
C GLY A 150 55.81 -31.96 27.99
N GLY A 151 56.00 -32.13 26.68
CA GLY A 151 55.39 -33.22 25.88
C GLY A 151 55.42 -32.97 24.37
N ALA A 152 56.62 -32.86 23.77
CA ALA A 152 56.77 -32.43 22.38
C ALA A 152 56.33 -33.48 21.33
N SER A 153 56.42 -34.79 21.66
CA SER A 153 55.99 -35.89 20.79
C SER A 153 54.49 -35.87 20.54
N ASP A 154 53.71 -35.77 21.61
CA ASP A 154 52.25 -35.86 21.56
C ASP A 154 51.64 -34.62 20.89
N LEU A 155 52.25 -33.46 21.12
CA LEU A 155 51.87 -32.22 20.45
C LEU A 155 52.14 -32.26 18.94
N LYS A 156 53.21 -32.95 18.51
CA LYS A 156 53.52 -33.12 17.09
C LYS A 156 52.50 -34.05 16.42
N ALA A 157 52.04 -35.09 17.13
CA ALA A 157 50.97 -35.96 16.65
C ALA A 157 49.63 -35.20 16.54
N MET A 158 49.24 -34.46 17.59
CA MET A 158 48.02 -33.65 17.57
C MET A 158 48.05 -32.54 16.51
N ALA A 159 49.23 -31.94 16.24
CA ALA A 159 49.38 -30.93 15.21
C ALA A 159 49.20 -31.46 13.78
N ARG A 160 49.40 -32.76 13.52
CA ARG A 160 49.14 -33.37 12.21
C ARG A 160 47.67 -33.37 11.83
N ARG A 161 46.76 -33.34 12.81
CA ARG A 161 45.31 -33.26 12.58
C ARG A 161 44.90 -32.02 11.77
N TRP A 162 45.67 -30.93 11.86
CA TRP A 162 45.48 -29.74 11.03
C TRP A 162 45.78 -29.97 9.54
N ASP A 163 46.74 -30.84 9.23
CA ASP A 163 47.09 -31.22 7.86
C ASP A 163 46.10 -32.26 7.32
N GLU A 164 45.68 -33.23 8.14
CA GLU A 164 44.66 -34.25 7.80
C GLU A 164 43.32 -33.61 7.42
N LYS A 165 42.84 -32.64 8.21
CA LYS A 165 41.64 -31.85 7.89
C LYS A 165 41.71 -31.21 6.50
N ALA A 166 42.88 -30.65 6.14
CA ALA A 166 43.05 -30.01 4.84
C ALA A 166 43.00 -31.03 3.69
N VAL A 167 43.55 -32.23 3.91
CA VAL A 167 43.48 -33.34 2.96
C VAL A 167 42.05 -33.82 2.77
N ASP A 168 41.27 -33.96 3.83
CA ASP A 168 39.88 -34.43 3.73
C ASP A 168 38.99 -33.41 3.02
N LYS A 169 39.14 -32.11 3.30
CA LYS A 169 38.47 -31.04 2.52
C LYS A 169 38.78 -31.13 1.02
N LEU A 170 40.01 -31.48 0.65
CA LEU A 170 40.41 -31.65 -0.75
C LEU A 170 39.83 -32.92 -1.39
N LYS A 171 39.71 -34.01 -0.63
CA LYS A 171 39.06 -35.25 -1.09
C LYS A 171 37.58 -35.01 -1.40
N ASP A 172 36.85 -34.38 -0.49
CA ASP A 172 35.42 -34.06 -0.69
C ASP A 172 35.22 -33.18 -1.94
N LYS A 173 36.10 -32.19 -2.12
CA LYS A 173 36.04 -31.31 -3.30
C LYS A 173 36.34 -32.08 -4.59
N LYS A 174 37.32 -33.00 -4.58
CA LYS A 174 37.63 -33.85 -5.72
C LYS A 174 36.44 -34.74 -6.08
N GLU A 175 35.81 -35.37 -5.10
CA GLU A 175 34.66 -36.25 -5.32
C GLU A 175 33.48 -35.50 -5.94
N LYS A 176 33.15 -34.33 -5.39
CA LYS A 176 32.11 -33.44 -5.96
C LYS A 176 32.41 -33.08 -7.41
N LEU A 177 33.63 -32.61 -7.69
CA LEU A 177 34.04 -32.25 -9.06
C LEU A 177 34.00 -33.45 -10.02
N THR A 178 34.33 -34.66 -9.55
CA THR A 178 34.23 -35.85 -10.40
C THR A 178 32.80 -36.23 -10.72
N GLU A 179 31.87 -36.04 -9.80
CA GLU A 179 30.46 -36.33 -10.03
C GLU A 179 29.83 -35.30 -11.00
N GLU A 180 30.14 -34.01 -10.80
CA GLU A 180 29.77 -32.94 -11.73
C GLU A 180 30.29 -33.19 -13.16
N LEU A 181 31.52 -33.72 -13.29
CA LEU A 181 32.11 -34.01 -14.59
C LEU A 181 31.42 -35.21 -15.29
N LYS A 182 30.99 -36.23 -14.54
CA LYS A 182 30.16 -37.32 -15.08
C LYS A 182 28.81 -36.79 -15.52
N GLU A 183 28.16 -35.96 -14.73
CA GLU A 183 26.87 -35.37 -15.07
C GLU A 183 26.96 -34.54 -16.35
N LYS A 184 27.99 -33.68 -16.47
CA LYS A 184 28.28 -32.93 -17.68
C LYS A 184 28.41 -33.85 -18.90
N SER A 185 29.15 -34.95 -18.79
CA SER A 185 29.33 -35.90 -19.90
C SER A 185 28.01 -36.57 -20.32
N LYS A 186 27.10 -36.86 -19.38
CA LYS A 186 25.77 -37.40 -19.68
C LYS A 186 24.92 -36.37 -20.44
N LEU A 187 24.88 -35.13 -19.96
CA LEU A 187 24.15 -34.04 -20.60
C LEU A 187 24.66 -33.75 -22.01
N GLU A 188 25.98 -33.80 -22.22
CA GLU A 188 26.58 -33.65 -23.55
C GLU A 188 26.13 -34.77 -24.51
N SER A 189 26.05 -36.02 -24.03
CA SER A 189 25.56 -37.15 -24.83
C SER A 189 24.06 -37.00 -25.17
N GLU A 190 23.24 -36.57 -24.22
CA GLU A 190 21.82 -36.31 -24.45
C GLU A 190 21.62 -35.20 -25.49
N LEU A 191 22.39 -34.12 -25.39
CA LEU A 191 22.35 -33.01 -26.34
C LEU A 191 22.74 -33.44 -27.76
N ALA A 192 23.74 -34.30 -27.90
CA ALA A 192 24.11 -34.89 -29.18
C ALA A 192 22.99 -35.74 -29.79
N ASN A 193 22.23 -36.47 -28.97
CA ASN A 193 21.10 -37.29 -29.41
C ASN A 193 19.85 -36.48 -29.80
N LEU A 194 19.68 -35.26 -29.28
CA LEU A 194 18.56 -34.39 -29.65
C LEU A 194 18.68 -33.85 -31.08
N GLY A 195 19.90 -33.61 -31.57
CA GLY A 195 20.14 -33.09 -32.93
C GLY A 195 19.51 -33.95 -34.04
N PRO A 196 19.81 -35.26 -34.10
CA PRO A 196 19.19 -36.18 -35.05
C PRO A 196 17.66 -36.23 -34.93
N ARG A 197 17.12 -36.28 -33.70
CA ARG A 197 15.66 -36.29 -33.47
C ARG A 197 14.97 -35.04 -34.01
N ILE A 198 15.59 -33.87 -33.83
CA ILE A 198 15.08 -32.61 -34.39
C ILE A 198 15.06 -32.68 -35.92
N ASN A 199 16.11 -33.21 -36.53
CA ASN A 199 16.18 -33.33 -37.99
C ASN A 199 15.15 -34.32 -38.54
N ASP A 200 14.87 -35.42 -37.83
CA ASP A 200 13.84 -36.38 -38.22
C ASP A 200 12.44 -35.77 -38.11
N ILE A 201 12.15 -35.07 -37.01
CA ILE A 201 10.88 -34.35 -36.83
C ILE A 201 10.70 -33.28 -37.91
N LYS A 202 11.75 -32.52 -38.25
CA LYS A 202 11.70 -31.53 -39.33
C LYS A 202 11.35 -32.15 -40.67
N ARG A 203 11.95 -33.30 -41.02
CA ARG A 203 11.59 -34.04 -42.25
C ARG A 203 10.14 -34.49 -42.26
N ILE A 204 9.64 -34.99 -41.13
CA ILE A 204 8.24 -35.40 -41.00
C ILE A 204 7.30 -34.20 -41.19
N ILE A 205 7.61 -33.05 -40.58
CA ILE A 205 6.81 -31.83 -40.73
C ILE A 205 6.77 -31.40 -42.19
N GLN A 206 7.92 -31.33 -42.87
CA GLN A 206 7.98 -30.96 -44.29
C GLN A 206 7.19 -31.92 -45.17
N SER A 207 7.27 -33.23 -44.91
CA SER A 207 6.45 -34.21 -45.63
C SER A 207 4.96 -33.96 -45.40
N ARG A 208 4.53 -33.73 -44.16
CA ARG A 208 3.13 -33.48 -43.83
C ARG A 208 2.61 -32.16 -44.40
N GLU A 209 3.42 -31.12 -44.45
CA GLU A 209 3.07 -29.84 -45.09
C GLU A 209 2.79 -30.05 -46.58
N LYS A 210 3.61 -30.88 -47.23
CA LYS A 210 3.37 -31.29 -48.62
C LYS A 210 2.06 -32.06 -48.76
N ASP A 211 1.83 -33.06 -47.92
CA ASP A 211 0.60 -33.86 -47.94
C ASP A 211 -0.65 -33.00 -47.69
N ILE A 212 -0.58 -32.04 -46.77
CA ILE A 212 -1.67 -31.08 -46.49
C ILE A 212 -1.96 -30.22 -47.72
N THR A 213 -0.92 -29.76 -48.41
CA THR A 213 -1.07 -28.95 -49.63
C THR A 213 -1.71 -29.78 -50.73
N GLU A 214 -1.23 -31.02 -50.95
CA GLU A 214 -1.79 -31.93 -51.95
C GLU A 214 -3.26 -32.30 -51.65
N LEU A 215 -3.59 -32.56 -50.38
CA LEU A 215 -4.97 -32.82 -49.96
C LEU A 215 -5.87 -31.59 -50.13
N ARG A 216 -5.36 -30.40 -49.81
CA ARG A 216 -6.08 -29.14 -50.01
C ARG A 216 -6.35 -28.88 -51.49
N ASP A 217 -5.38 -29.12 -52.36
CA ASP A 217 -5.56 -28.95 -53.80
C ASP A 217 -6.58 -29.95 -54.35
N ARG A 218 -6.55 -31.20 -53.89
CA ARG A 218 -7.58 -32.19 -54.21
C ARG A 218 -8.97 -31.79 -53.73
N MET A 219 -9.07 -31.25 -52.51
CA MET A 219 -10.34 -30.76 -51.96
C MET A 219 -10.88 -29.60 -52.81
N ASN A 220 -10.02 -28.62 -53.14
CA ASN A 220 -10.37 -27.50 -54.00
C ASN A 220 -10.88 -27.98 -55.37
N LEU A 221 -10.25 -29.00 -55.97
CA LEU A 221 -10.68 -29.58 -57.25
C LEU A 221 -12.08 -30.19 -57.15
N VAL A 222 -12.34 -30.97 -56.09
CA VAL A 222 -13.66 -31.58 -55.85
C VAL A 222 -14.72 -30.50 -55.59
N GLU A 223 -14.39 -29.47 -54.81
CA GLU A 223 -15.28 -28.32 -54.57
C GLU A 223 -15.62 -27.58 -55.86
N ASP A 224 -14.61 -27.32 -56.70
CA ASP A 224 -14.79 -26.65 -58.00
C ASP A 224 -15.65 -27.51 -58.96
N GLU A 225 -15.55 -28.85 -58.91
CA GLU A 225 -16.41 -29.76 -59.68
C GLU A 225 -17.86 -29.81 -59.18
N VAL A 226 -18.04 -30.01 -57.86
CA VAL A 226 -19.37 -30.14 -57.24
C VAL A 226 -20.16 -28.83 -57.31
N LEU A 227 -19.46 -27.70 -57.18
CA LEU A 227 -20.09 -26.37 -57.11
C LEU A 227 -20.01 -25.60 -58.43
N LEU A 228 -19.59 -26.23 -59.53
CA LEU A 228 -19.42 -25.59 -60.83
C LEU A 228 -20.70 -24.90 -61.32
N GLU A 229 -21.85 -25.57 -61.19
CA GLU A 229 -23.15 -25.02 -61.60
C GLU A 229 -23.55 -23.82 -60.75
N PHE A 230 -23.36 -23.91 -59.42
CA PHE A 230 -23.61 -22.82 -58.47
C PHE A 230 -22.72 -21.60 -58.74
N CYS A 231 -21.42 -21.81 -58.99
CA CYS A 231 -20.49 -20.74 -59.33
C CYS A 231 -20.85 -20.04 -60.64
N LYS A 232 -21.31 -20.79 -61.65
CA LYS A 232 -21.82 -20.22 -62.92
C LYS A 232 -23.10 -19.41 -62.74
N GLU A 233 -24.01 -19.87 -61.90
CA GLU A 233 -25.27 -19.17 -61.62
C GLU A 233 -25.05 -17.83 -60.91
N ILE A 234 -24.10 -17.78 -59.98
CA ILE A 234 -23.76 -16.56 -59.22
C ILE A 234 -22.74 -15.67 -59.96
N GLY A 235 -22.05 -16.20 -60.98
CA GLY A 235 -21.07 -15.46 -61.78
C GLY A 235 -19.71 -15.28 -61.10
N VAL A 236 -19.28 -16.25 -60.27
CA VAL A 236 -17.97 -16.28 -59.60
C VAL A 236 -17.09 -17.39 -60.19
N ARG A 237 -15.76 -17.24 -60.15
CA ARG A 237 -14.86 -18.23 -60.75
C ARG A 237 -14.75 -19.53 -59.96
N ASN A 238 -14.89 -19.44 -58.63
CA ASN A 238 -14.92 -20.58 -57.71
C ASN A 238 -15.64 -20.20 -56.41
N ILE A 239 -15.96 -21.20 -55.58
CA ILE A 239 -16.66 -20.99 -54.30
C ILE A 239 -15.89 -20.10 -53.32
N ARG A 240 -14.55 -20.15 -53.37
CA ARG A 240 -13.65 -19.41 -52.49
C ARG A 240 -13.77 -17.90 -52.67
N GLU A 241 -13.91 -17.42 -53.91
CA GLU A 241 -14.14 -16.00 -54.22
C GLU A 241 -15.46 -15.50 -53.58
N PHE A 242 -16.50 -16.32 -53.63
CA PHE A 242 -17.79 -16.01 -53.01
C PHE A 242 -17.73 -16.03 -51.48
N GLU A 243 -17.07 -17.02 -50.88
CA GLU A 243 -16.87 -17.09 -49.44
C GLU A 243 -16.04 -15.91 -48.92
N GLU A 244 -14.97 -15.55 -49.61
CA GLU A 244 -14.13 -14.41 -49.24
C GLU A 244 -14.90 -13.10 -49.33
N GLU A 245 -15.70 -12.89 -50.38
CA GLU A 245 -16.56 -11.71 -50.50
C GLU A 245 -17.66 -11.69 -49.43
N LYS A 246 -18.29 -12.84 -49.13
CA LYS A 246 -19.27 -12.98 -48.05
C LYS A 246 -18.66 -12.62 -46.69
N VAL A 247 -17.46 -13.11 -46.40
CA VAL A 247 -16.75 -12.81 -45.14
C VAL A 247 -16.40 -11.32 -45.06
N LYS A 248 -15.88 -10.73 -46.15
CA LYS A 248 -15.62 -9.27 -46.21
C LYS A 248 -16.89 -8.47 -45.98
N ARG A 249 -17.99 -8.81 -46.66
CA ARG A 249 -19.29 -8.14 -46.50
C ARG A 249 -19.85 -8.30 -45.08
N GLN A 250 -19.73 -9.48 -44.47
CA GLN A 250 -20.12 -9.71 -43.08
C GLN A 250 -19.30 -8.84 -42.11
N ASN A 251 -17.98 -8.75 -42.32
CA ASN A 251 -17.11 -7.88 -41.52
C ASN A 251 -17.48 -6.40 -41.68
N GLU A 252 -17.78 -5.94 -42.90
CA GLU A 252 -18.24 -4.58 -43.16
C GLU A 252 -19.59 -4.29 -42.51
N ILE A 253 -20.55 -5.20 -42.60
CA ILE A 253 -21.85 -5.08 -41.93
C ILE A 253 -21.66 -5.04 -40.41
N ALA A 254 -20.81 -5.90 -39.84
CA ALA A 254 -20.53 -5.90 -38.41
C ALA A 254 -19.89 -4.58 -37.98
N LYS A 255 -18.94 -4.05 -38.75
CA LYS A 255 -18.32 -2.74 -38.51
C LYS A 255 -19.35 -1.62 -38.56
N LYS A 256 -20.21 -1.59 -39.60
CA LYS A 256 -21.28 -0.59 -39.73
C LYS A 256 -22.30 -0.67 -38.59
N ARG A 257 -22.68 -1.87 -38.18
CA ARG A 257 -23.56 -2.08 -37.01
C ARG A 257 -22.94 -1.50 -35.74
N LEU A 258 -21.66 -1.74 -35.51
CA LEU A 258 -20.95 -1.18 -34.35
C LEU A 258 -20.90 0.35 -34.38
N GLU A 259 -20.63 0.94 -35.55
CA GLU A 259 -20.68 2.39 -35.75
C GLU A 259 -22.07 2.96 -35.41
N PHE A 260 -23.14 2.34 -35.91
CA PHE A 260 -24.52 2.77 -35.62
C PHE A 260 -24.91 2.57 -34.16
N GLU A 261 -24.51 1.49 -33.51
CA GLU A 261 -24.83 1.27 -32.10
C GLU A 261 -24.12 2.31 -31.20
N THR A 262 -22.89 2.69 -31.58
CA THR A 262 -22.16 3.79 -30.93
C THR A 262 -22.90 5.12 -31.09
N GLN A 263 -23.35 5.45 -32.31
CA GLN A 263 -24.12 6.67 -32.57
C GLN A 263 -25.45 6.67 -31.81
N LYS A 264 -26.17 5.55 -31.80
CA LYS A 264 -27.43 5.38 -31.06
C LYS A 264 -27.22 5.58 -29.57
N THR A 265 -26.15 5.03 -29.00
CA THR A 265 -25.79 5.22 -27.59
C THR A 265 -25.55 6.70 -27.28
N ARG A 266 -24.79 7.40 -28.15
CA ARG A 266 -24.53 8.84 -27.98
C ARG A 266 -25.81 9.67 -28.04
N LEU A 267 -26.67 9.40 -29.02
CA LEU A 267 -27.97 10.09 -29.14
C LEU A 267 -28.91 9.77 -27.98
N ALA A 268 -28.88 8.53 -27.47
CA ALA A 268 -29.69 8.15 -26.31
C ALA A 268 -29.24 8.90 -25.05
N ILE A 269 -27.94 9.03 -24.80
CA ILE A 269 -27.40 9.82 -23.68
C ILE A 269 -27.81 11.29 -23.83
N GLN A 270 -27.69 11.87 -25.02
CA GLN A 270 -28.09 13.26 -25.25
C GLN A 270 -29.60 13.45 -25.06
N LEU A 271 -30.42 12.52 -25.55
CA LEU A 271 -31.87 12.56 -25.37
C LEU A 271 -32.25 12.48 -23.89
N ASP A 272 -31.56 11.65 -23.10
CA ASP A 272 -31.81 11.53 -21.66
C ASP A 272 -31.47 12.84 -20.94
N TYR A 273 -30.33 13.46 -21.27
CA TYR A 273 -29.95 14.77 -20.75
C TYR A 273 -31.01 15.84 -21.04
N GLU A 274 -31.43 15.97 -22.31
CA GLU A 274 -32.45 16.96 -22.71
C GLU A 274 -33.81 16.68 -22.06
N LYS A 275 -34.20 15.41 -21.92
CA LYS A 275 -35.43 15.03 -21.22
C LYS A 275 -35.39 15.42 -19.75
N ASN A 276 -34.27 15.20 -19.08
CA ASN A 276 -34.10 15.57 -17.68
C ASN A 276 -34.11 17.09 -17.52
N GLN A 277 -33.43 17.84 -18.38
CA GLN A 277 -33.48 19.31 -18.40
C GLN A 277 -34.90 19.84 -18.62
N LEU A 278 -35.61 19.32 -19.62
CA LEU A 278 -36.99 19.72 -19.89
C LEU A 278 -37.90 19.44 -18.68
N LYS A 279 -37.69 18.31 -17.99
CA LYS A 279 -38.45 17.98 -16.78
C LYS A 279 -38.19 18.98 -15.65
N GLU A 280 -36.93 19.33 -15.39
CA GLU A 280 -36.57 20.34 -14.38
C GLU A 280 -37.20 21.71 -14.70
N ASP A 281 -37.15 22.12 -15.97
CA ASP A 281 -37.75 23.38 -16.39
C ASP A 281 -39.28 23.35 -16.31
N GLN A 282 -39.92 22.22 -16.63
CA GLN A 282 -41.35 22.05 -16.46
C GLN A 282 -41.77 22.16 -14.99
N GLU A 283 -40.97 21.61 -14.07
CA GLU A 283 -41.19 21.75 -12.63
C GLU A 283 -41.05 23.21 -12.18
N LYS A 284 -40.04 23.95 -12.66
CA LYS A 284 -39.88 25.39 -12.39
C LYS A 284 -41.05 26.21 -12.92
N VAL A 285 -41.49 25.96 -14.15
CA VAL A 285 -42.65 26.64 -14.76
C VAL A 285 -43.89 26.40 -13.91
N THR A 286 -44.15 25.15 -13.52
CA THR A 286 -45.29 24.82 -12.65
C THR A 286 -45.24 25.57 -11.33
N MET A 287 -44.06 25.70 -10.71
CA MET A 287 -43.87 26.47 -9.48
C MET A 287 -44.13 27.97 -9.69
N TRP A 288 -43.67 28.54 -10.80
CA TRP A 288 -43.93 29.95 -11.13
C TRP A 288 -45.40 30.20 -11.45
N GLU A 289 -46.06 29.33 -12.20
CA GLU A 289 -47.50 29.42 -12.48
C GLU A 289 -48.32 29.41 -11.18
N GLN A 290 -47.98 28.55 -10.21
CA GLN A 290 -48.62 28.55 -8.91
C GLN A 290 -48.39 29.85 -8.13
N THR A 291 -47.20 30.43 -8.26
CA THR A 291 -46.84 31.70 -7.60
C THR A 291 -47.61 32.86 -8.22
N VAL A 292 -47.60 32.98 -9.56
CA VAL A 292 -48.37 33.97 -10.30
C VAL A 292 -49.85 33.88 -9.94
N LYS A 293 -50.43 32.67 -9.89
CA LYS A 293 -51.83 32.49 -9.50
C LYS A 293 -52.13 32.99 -8.08
N LYS A 294 -51.22 32.78 -7.13
CA LYS A 294 -51.35 33.31 -5.76
C LYS A 294 -51.29 34.82 -5.77
N ASP A 295 -50.30 35.39 -6.46
CA ASP A 295 -50.11 36.84 -6.54
C ASP A 295 -51.29 37.51 -7.26
N GLU A 296 -51.83 36.92 -8.32
CA GLU A 296 -53.04 37.39 -8.99
C GLU A 296 -54.25 37.41 -8.05
N SER A 297 -54.44 36.34 -7.26
CA SER A 297 -55.53 36.28 -6.27
C SER A 297 -55.38 37.34 -5.17
N GLU A 298 -54.14 37.64 -4.78
CA GLU A 298 -53.84 38.67 -3.78
C GLU A 298 -54.02 40.08 -4.34
N ILE A 299 -53.58 40.32 -5.59
CA ILE A 299 -53.84 41.58 -6.30
C ILE A 299 -55.35 41.83 -6.42
N GLU A 300 -56.14 40.81 -6.75
CA GLU A 300 -57.59 40.94 -6.84
C GLU A 300 -58.23 41.26 -5.48
N ARG A 301 -57.73 40.65 -4.40
CA ARG A 301 -58.16 40.96 -3.02
C ARG A 301 -57.83 42.42 -2.67
N LEU A 302 -56.60 42.85 -2.92
CA LEU A 302 -56.13 44.21 -2.65
C LEU A 302 -56.90 45.25 -3.47
N LYS A 303 -57.21 44.99 -4.74
CA LYS A 303 -58.04 45.88 -5.57
C LYS A 303 -59.45 46.05 -5.02
N LYS A 304 -60.06 44.97 -4.49
CA LYS A 304 -61.37 45.05 -3.83
C LYS A 304 -61.31 45.88 -2.55
N GLU A 305 -60.25 45.73 -1.76
CA GLU A 305 -60.01 46.54 -0.56
C GLU A 305 -59.79 48.01 -0.92
N GLU A 306 -58.95 48.30 -1.92
CA GLU A 306 -58.74 49.65 -2.45
C GLU A 306 -60.06 50.30 -2.88
N HIS A 307 -60.88 49.59 -3.66
CA HIS A 307 -62.18 50.09 -4.10
C HIS A 307 -63.14 50.34 -2.93
N ARG A 308 -63.10 49.49 -1.90
CA ARG A 308 -63.88 49.68 -0.67
C ARG A 308 -63.42 50.92 0.09
N HIS A 309 -62.11 51.11 0.24
CA HIS A 309 -61.56 52.31 0.87
C HIS A 309 -61.86 53.58 0.07
N MET A 310 -61.81 53.53 -1.26
CA MET A 310 -62.17 54.65 -2.13
C MET A 310 -63.61 55.10 -1.89
N LYS A 311 -64.57 54.16 -1.83
CA LYS A 311 -65.98 54.49 -1.51
C LYS A 311 -66.13 55.17 -0.15
N ILE A 312 -65.44 54.64 0.87
CA ILE A 312 -65.47 55.23 2.21
C ILE A 312 -64.91 56.67 2.18
N ILE A 313 -63.84 56.91 1.42
CA ILE A 313 -63.26 58.24 1.25
C ILE A 313 -64.27 59.18 0.58
N ASP A 314 -64.90 58.76 -0.52
CA ASP A 314 -65.91 59.56 -1.24
C ASP A 314 -67.11 59.91 -0.35
N GLU A 315 -67.63 58.93 0.40
CA GLU A 315 -68.71 59.13 1.37
C GLU A 315 -68.30 60.13 2.47
N THR A 316 -67.09 59.97 3.01
CA THR A 316 -66.55 60.88 4.05
C THR A 316 -66.35 62.29 3.50
N MET A 317 -65.86 62.42 2.26
CA MET A 317 -65.70 63.72 1.59
C MET A 317 -67.04 64.41 1.33
N ALA A 318 -68.06 63.66 0.90
CA ALA A 318 -69.41 64.17 0.71
C ALA A 318 -70.02 64.67 2.03
N GLN A 319 -69.88 63.89 3.11
CA GLN A 319 -70.28 64.29 4.46
C GLN A 319 -69.55 65.56 4.90
N LEU A 320 -68.24 65.64 4.69
CA LEU A 320 -67.43 66.80 5.05
C LEU A 320 -67.85 68.05 4.28
N GLN A 321 -68.19 67.91 3.00
CA GLN A 321 -68.69 69.02 2.18
C GLN A 321 -70.08 69.49 2.62
N ASP A 322 -70.99 68.58 2.97
CA ASP A 322 -72.30 68.93 3.52
C ASP A 322 -72.16 69.67 4.86
N LEU A 323 -71.35 69.13 5.78
CA LEU A 323 -70.98 69.78 7.04
C LEU A 323 -70.39 71.19 6.82
N LYS A 324 -69.53 71.35 5.80
CA LYS A 324 -68.95 72.65 5.44
C LYS A 324 -70.00 73.64 4.95
N ASN A 325 -70.95 73.19 4.12
CA ASN A 325 -72.07 74.02 3.65
C ASN A 325 -72.99 74.41 4.81
N GLN A 326 -73.35 73.46 5.68
CA GLN A 326 -74.13 73.74 6.89
C GLN A 326 -73.42 74.77 7.80
N HIS A 327 -72.09 74.62 7.99
CA HIS A 327 -71.29 75.57 8.75
C HIS A 327 -71.29 76.96 8.10
N LEU A 328 -71.19 77.06 6.76
CA LEU A 328 -71.28 78.32 6.03
C LEU A 328 -72.64 78.99 6.20
N THR A 329 -73.74 78.24 6.08
CA THR A 329 -75.10 78.74 6.30
C THR A 329 -75.27 79.26 7.72
N LYS A 330 -74.93 78.45 8.73
CA LYS A 330 -74.99 78.88 10.14
C LYS A 330 -74.10 80.09 10.42
N LYS A 331 -72.93 80.18 9.79
CA LYS A 331 -72.04 81.35 9.90
C LYS A 331 -72.69 82.62 9.30
N SER A 332 -73.42 82.51 8.19
CA SER A 332 -74.19 83.63 7.64
C SER A 332 -75.31 84.04 8.58
N GLU A 333 -76.10 83.09 9.09
CA GLU A 333 -77.17 83.37 10.05
C GLU A 333 -76.65 84.07 11.31
N VAL A 334 -75.51 83.61 11.84
CA VAL A 334 -74.84 84.27 12.98
C VAL A 334 -74.40 85.69 12.61
N ASN A 335 -73.87 85.91 11.40
CA ASN A 335 -73.48 87.25 10.95
C ASN A 335 -74.69 88.18 10.79
N ASP A 336 -75.81 87.68 10.25
CA ASP A 336 -77.05 88.45 10.11
C ASP A 336 -77.65 88.78 11.47
N LYS A 337 -77.69 87.82 12.40
CA LYS A 337 -78.10 88.07 13.79
C LYS A 337 -77.16 89.05 14.50
N ASN A 338 -75.87 89.01 14.23
CA ASN A 338 -74.92 90.00 14.74
C ASN A 338 -75.17 91.40 14.16
N ARG A 339 -75.54 91.52 12.87
CA ARG A 339 -75.93 92.81 12.27
C ARG A 339 -77.21 93.35 12.87
N GLU A 340 -78.24 92.52 13.01
CA GLU A 340 -79.49 92.89 13.69
C GLU A 340 -79.22 93.34 15.13
N MET A 341 -78.38 92.61 15.88
CA MET A 341 -77.93 93.00 17.21
C MET A 341 -77.23 94.35 17.21
N GLU A 342 -76.37 94.63 16.23
CA GLU A 342 -75.67 95.91 16.12
C GLU A 342 -76.62 97.07 15.77
N GLU A 343 -77.61 96.83 14.90
CA GLU A 343 -78.67 97.81 14.63
C GLU A 343 -79.52 98.09 15.87
N ILE A 344 -79.90 97.05 16.62
CA ILE A 344 -80.61 97.18 17.88
C ILE A 344 -79.75 97.96 18.88
N ARG A 345 -78.45 97.65 19.01
CA ARG A 345 -77.51 98.42 19.83
C ARG A 345 -77.42 99.89 19.41
N LYS A 346 -77.42 100.17 18.10
CA LYS A 346 -77.40 101.54 17.58
C LYS A 346 -78.71 102.29 17.87
N LYS A 347 -79.87 101.64 17.69
CA LYS A 347 -81.18 102.20 18.07
C LYS A 347 -81.27 102.43 19.56
N LEU A 348 -80.83 101.47 20.38
CA LEU A 348 -80.74 101.60 21.83
C LEU A 348 -79.82 102.76 22.21
N GLY A 349 -78.66 102.91 21.55
CA GLY A 349 -77.76 104.04 21.75
C GLY A 349 -78.37 105.38 21.33
N GLY A 350 -79.16 105.41 20.26
CA GLY A 350 -79.94 106.59 19.85
C GLY A 350 -81.01 106.95 20.86
N ALA A 351 -81.85 105.99 21.24
CA ALA A 351 -82.87 106.16 22.28
C ALA A 351 -82.25 106.56 23.63
N ASN A 352 -81.06 106.04 23.96
CA ASN A 352 -80.36 106.42 25.19
C ASN A 352 -79.83 107.86 25.10
N LYS A 353 -79.36 108.31 23.93
CA LYS A 353 -79.00 109.72 23.70
C LYS A 353 -80.21 110.64 23.79
N GLU A 354 -81.33 110.27 23.18
CA GLU A 354 -82.60 111.00 23.29
C GLU A 354 -83.09 111.03 24.74
N LEU A 355 -83.02 109.91 25.45
CA LEU A 355 -83.31 109.85 26.88
C LEU A 355 -82.37 110.77 27.66
N THR A 356 -81.08 110.83 27.33
CA THR A 356 -80.11 111.73 27.99
C THR A 356 -80.40 113.20 27.66
N GLN A 357 -80.83 113.53 26.43
CA GLN A 357 -81.27 114.87 26.03
C GLN A 357 -82.54 115.28 26.76
N LEU A 358 -83.56 114.40 26.79
CA LEU A 358 -84.78 114.61 27.56
C LEU A 358 -84.48 114.72 29.06
N GLN A 359 -83.54 113.92 29.59
CA GLN A 359 -83.08 114.05 30.97
C GLN A 359 -82.45 115.44 31.19
N GLN A 360 -81.60 115.92 30.27
CA GLN A 360 -80.99 117.25 30.34
C GLN A 360 -82.03 118.38 30.20
N GLU A 361 -83.03 118.24 29.34
CA GLU A 361 -84.14 119.18 29.20
C GLU A 361 -85.01 119.20 30.45
N VAL A 362 -85.32 118.03 31.02
CA VAL A 362 -86.02 117.91 32.30
C VAL A 362 -85.20 118.57 33.41
N THR A 363 -83.90 118.29 33.51
CA THR A 363 -83.02 118.94 34.50
C THR A 363 -82.93 120.46 34.27
N ALA A 364 -82.93 120.93 33.01
CA ALA A 364 -82.93 122.36 32.66
C ALA A 364 -84.27 123.05 32.95
N ILE A 365 -85.39 122.33 32.86
CA ILE A 365 -86.72 122.80 33.27
C ILE A 365 -86.81 122.80 34.81
N GLU A 366 -86.30 121.77 35.48
CA GLU A 366 -86.19 121.70 36.94
C GLU A 366 -85.34 122.86 37.50
N THR A 367 -84.20 123.19 36.88
CA THR A 367 -83.37 124.36 37.27
C THR A 367 -83.95 125.72 36.89
N LYS A 368 -84.99 125.79 36.05
CA LYS A 368 -85.74 127.03 35.78
C LYS A 368 -86.98 127.19 36.67
N LEU A 369 -87.38 126.11 37.35
CA LEU A 369 -88.47 126.06 38.31
C LEU A 369 -87.98 126.35 39.75
N GLU A 370 -86.68 126.18 40.00
CA GLU A 370 -85.95 126.84 41.10
C GLU A 370 -85.54 128.27 40.72
#